data_AF-A0A8I6A4E4-F1
#
_entry.id   AF-A0A8I6A4E4-F1
#
_cell.length_a   1.000
_cell.length_b   1.000
_cell.length_c   1.000
_cell.angle_alpha   90.00
_cell.angle_beta   90.00
_cell.angle_gamma   90.00
#
_symmetry.space_group_name_H-M   'P 1'
#
loop_
_entity.id
_entity.type
_entity.pdbx_description
1 polymer ?
#
loop_
_entity_poly.entity_id
_entity_poly.type
_entity_poly.pdbx_seq_one_letter_code
_entity_poly.pdbx_strand_id
1 'polypeptide(L)'
;MAGLLALRSCIGRKNLTTATGCFTDRATHAVSVPWRRCFSQYEQVTSNEDLPIPMENPYKEPLKKCVLCEKRVDYKNVQLLSQFISPFTGCIYGRHITGLCGKKQKEVTKAIKRAQKMGNQEMP
;
A
#
# COMPACT_ATOMS: atom_id res chain seq x y z
N MET A 1 -18.43 20.65 60.45
CA MET A 1 -18.41 20.87 58.99
C MET A 1 -17.00 20.60 58.51
N ALA A 2 -16.87 19.74 57.48
CA ALA A 2 -15.65 19.11 56.93
C ALA A 2 -15.02 18.05 57.86
N GLY A 3 -14.93 16.76 57.54
CA GLY A 3 -15.03 16.07 56.25
C GLY A 3 -13.74 15.29 56.00
N LEU A 4 -13.63 14.11 56.61
CA LEU A 4 -12.54 13.13 56.46
C LEU A 4 -12.37 12.67 55.00
N LEU A 5 -11.15 12.60 54.49
CA LEU A 5 -10.75 11.60 53.49
C LEU A 5 -9.32 11.11 53.77
N ALA A 6 -9.18 9.79 53.78
CA ALA A 6 -8.04 9.03 54.28
C ALA A 6 -7.18 8.43 53.17
N LEU A 7 -5.85 8.50 53.38
CA LEU A 7 -4.78 7.50 53.21
C LEU A 7 -4.70 6.53 51.99
N ARG A 8 -3.43 6.41 51.56
CA ARG A 8 -2.63 5.19 51.23
C ARG A 8 -2.47 4.71 49.78
N SER A 9 -1.23 4.93 49.30
CA SER A 9 -0.21 4.01 48.78
C SER A 9 -0.52 2.87 47.77
N CYS A 10 0.39 2.84 46.78
CA CYS A 10 0.80 1.85 45.77
C CYS A 10 0.52 0.34 46.03
N ILE A 11 0.20 -0.40 44.94
CA ILE A 11 0.74 -1.73 44.52
C ILE A 11 0.07 -2.15 43.18
N GLY A 12 0.81 -2.82 42.30
CA GLY A 12 0.40 -3.13 40.92
C GLY A 12 -0.20 -4.52 40.61
N ARG A 13 -0.04 -4.91 39.33
CA ARG A 13 -0.34 -6.19 38.62
C ARG A 13 -1.79 -6.45 38.20
N LYS A 14 -1.99 -6.79 36.90
CA LYS A 14 -2.23 -8.18 36.44
C LYS A 14 -2.49 -8.30 34.92
N ASN A 15 -1.76 -9.21 34.28
CA ASN A 15 -2.00 -9.73 32.93
C ASN A 15 -3.07 -10.83 32.99
N LEU A 16 -3.95 -10.88 31.98
CA LEU A 16 -5.06 -11.84 31.93
C LEU A 16 -4.65 -13.13 31.19
N THR A 17 -4.63 -14.21 31.96
CA THR A 17 -4.55 -15.61 31.53
C THR A 17 -5.90 -16.08 30.99
N THR A 18 -5.93 -16.65 29.78
CA THR A 18 -7.08 -17.41 29.27
C THR A 18 -6.91 -18.88 29.62
N ALA A 19 -8.00 -19.47 30.11
CA ALA A 19 -8.07 -20.70 30.88
C ALA A 19 -7.77 -21.99 30.09
N THR A 20 -7.10 -22.89 30.79
CA THR A 20 -7.00 -24.33 30.52
C THR A 20 -8.39 -24.97 30.72
N GLY A 21 -9.00 -25.46 29.64
CA GLY A 21 -10.18 -26.31 29.70
C GLY A 21 -9.77 -27.79 29.59
N CYS A 22 -9.92 -28.53 30.69
CA CYS A 22 -9.79 -29.98 30.73
C CYS A 22 -11.16 -30.61 30.42
N PHE A 23 -11.33 -31.12 29.20
CA PHE A 23 -12.42 -32.04 28.88
C PHE A 23 -11.92 -33.46 29.11
N THR A 24 -12.38 -34.09 30.19
CA THR A 24 -12.35 -35.54 30.32
C THR A 24 -13.55 -36.09 29.60
N ASP A 25 -13.33 -36.81 28.50
CA ASP A 25 -14.30 -37.80 28.05
C ASP A 25 -13.64 -39.16 27.86
N ARG A 26 -14.43 -40.17 28.22
CA ARG A 26 -14.04 -41.53 28.56
C ARG A 26 -14.25 -42.48 27.37
N ALA A 27 -13.39 -43.50 27.30
CA ALA A 27 -13.50 -44.78 26.58
C ALA A 27 -12.88 -44.90 25.17
N THR A 28 -11.75 -45.63 25.12
CA THR A 28 -11.42 -46.81 24.28
C THR A 28 -12.02 -46.85 22.86
N HIS A 29 -11.26 -46.94 21.77
CA HIS A 29 -10.37 -48.04 21.40
C HIS A 29 -9.10 -47.55 20.69
N ALA A 30 -7.95 -47.86 21.27
CA ALA A 30 -6.65 -47.71 20.62
C ALA A 30 -6.43 -48.89 19.66
N VAL A 31 -6.57 -48.65 18.35
CA VAL A 31 -5.94 -49.50 17.33
C VAL A 31 -4.59 -48.87 17.03
N SER A 32 -3.56 -49.36 17.70
CA SER A 32 -2.17 -49.06 17.35
C SER A 32 -1.82 -49.78 16.05
N VAL A 33 -2.10 -49.15 14.91
CA VAL A 33 -1.40 -49.48 13.66
C VAL A 33 0.02 -48.93 13.81
N PRO A 34 1.06 -49.77 13.96
CA PRO A 34 2.42 -49.28 13.93
C PRO A 34 2.71 -49.01 12.46
N TRP A 35 2.39 -47.81 12.00
CA TRP A 35 2.97 -47.30 10.77
C TRP A 35 4.46 -47.13 11.07
N ARG A 36 5.22 -48.22 10.88
CA ARG A 36 6.68 -48.20 10.84
C ARG A 36 7.04 -47.32 9.66
N ARG A 37 7.12 -46.02 9.90
CA ARG A 37 7.67 -45.06 8.94
C ARG A 37 9.15 -45.38 8.88
N CYS A 38 9.53 -46.14 7.86
CA CYS A 38 10.92 -46.39 7.53
C CYS A 38 11.50 -45.05 7.10
N PHE A 39 12.00 -44.28 8.06
CA PHE A 39 12.71 -43.03 7.80
C PHE A 39 14.09 -43.45 7.31
N SER A 40 14.19 -43.64 5.99
CA SER A 40 15.48 -43.75 5.32
C SER A 40 16.26 -42.50 5.68
N GLN A 41 17.24 -42.64 6.56
CA GLN A 41 18.22 -41.59 6.83
C GLN A 41 19.12 -41.52 5.60
N TYR A 42 18.59 -40.93 4.53
CA TYR A 42 19.43 -40.21 3.59
C TYR A 42 19.91 -38.99 4.37
N GLU A 43 21.18 -39.02 4.76
CA GLU A 43 21.88 -37.86 5.31
C GLU A 43 21.85 -36.78 4.23
N GLN A 44 21.15 -35.68 4.50
CA GLN A 44 21.18 -34.55 3.61
C GLN A 44 22.54 -33.88 3.79
N VAL A 45 23.41 -34.02 2.78
CA VAL A 45 24.55 -33.12 2.64
C VAL A 45 23.94 -31.75 2.35
N THR A 46 23.72 -30.95 3.38
CA THR A 46 23.28 -29.56 3.22
C THR A 46 24.47 -28.73 2.77
N SER A 47 24.93 -28.95 1.53
CA SER A 47 25.82 -28.00 0.88
C SER A 47 25.05 -26.69 0.74
N ASN A 48 25.58 -25.60 1.29
CA ASN A 48 24.91 -24.30 1.44
C ASN A 48 24.65 -23.56 0.10
N GLU A 49 24.66 -24.27 -1.02
CA GLU A 49 24.72 -23.72 -2.37
C GLU A 49 23.33 -23.36 -2.94
N ASP A 50 22.25 -23.88 -2.34
CA ASP A 50 20.86 -23.61 -2.77
C ASP A 50 20.17 -22.48 -1.97
N LEU A 51 20.94 -21.71 -1.19
CA LEU A 51 20.41 -20.58 -0.44
C LEU A 51 20.06 -19.42 -1.39
N PRO A 52 18.96 -18.69 -1.14
CA PRO A 52 18.60 -17.54 -1.96
C PRO A 52 19.66 -16.44 -1.82
N ILE A 53 20.21 -16.01 -2.96
CA ILE A 53 21.18 -14.91 -3.02
C ILE A 53 20.39 -13.59 -2.89
N PRO A 54 20.81 -12.66 -2.01
CA PRO A 54 20.25 -11.32 -1.98
C PRO A 54 20.61 -10.58 -3.27
N MET A 55 19.63 -10.35 -4.13
CA MET A 55 19.75 -9.60 -5.39
C MET A 55 18.59 -8.61 -5.53
N GLU A 56 18.76 -7.55 -6.34
CA GLU A 56 17.62 -6.74 -6.76
C GLU A 56 16.62 -7.59 -7.56
N ASN A 57 15.32 -7.35 -7.38
CA ASN A 57 14.28 -8.12 -8.06
C ASN A 57 14.43 -8.02 -9.60
N PRO A 58 14.81 -9.11 -10.29
CA PRO A 58 15.03 -9.09 -11.74
C PRO A 58 13.72 -9.00 -12.53
N TYR A 59 12.58 -9.33 -11.91
CA TYR A 59 11.24 -9.26 -12.49
C TYR A 59 10.54 -7.92 -12.21
N LYS A 60 11.28 -6.92 -11.73
CA LYS A 60 10.72 -5.60 -11.44
C LYS A 60 10.41 -4.84 -12.73
N GLU A 61 9.12 -4.71 -13.03
CA GLU A 61 8.67 -3.88 -14.14
C GLU A 61 9.02 -2.39 -13.93
N PRO A 62 9.33 -1.65 -15.01
CA PRO A 62 9.57 -0.22 -14.92
C PRO A 62 8.32 0.51 -14.46
N LEU A 63 8.51 1.61 -13.74
CA LEU A 63 7.40 2.44 -13.28
C LEU A 63 6.61 3.00 -14.46
N LYS A 64 5.28 2.84 -14.40
CA LYS A 64 4.36 3.39 -15.39
C LYS A 64 4.49 4.92 -15.43
N LYS A 65 4.69 5.46 -16.63
CA LYS A 65 4.80 6.90 -16.88
C LYS A 65 3.46 7.45 -17.37
N CYS A 66 3.21 8.71 -17.06
CA CYS A 66 2.08 9.46 -17.61
C CYS A 66 2.35 9.88 -19.06
N VAL A 67 1.28 10.17 -19.81
CA VAL A 67 1.34 10.58 -21.22
C VAL A 67 2.25 11.81 -21.46
N LEU A 68 2.32 12.73 -20.49
CA LEU A 68 3.10 13.97 -20.59
C LEU A 68 4.45 13.94 -19.87
N CYS A 69 4.88 12.80 -19.31
CA CYS A 69 6.02 12.77 -18.39
C CYS A 69 7.35 13.17 -19.06
N GLU A 70 7.52 12.88 -20.35
CA GLU A 70 8.72 13.20 -21.13
C GLU A 70 8.52 14.40 -22.06
N LYS A 71 7.32 15.00 -22.07
CA LYS A 71 6.95 16.09 -22.96
C LYS A 71 6.95 17.42 -22.22
N ARG A 72 7.33 18.49 -22.93
CA ARG A 72 7.25 19.86 -22.42
C ARG A 72 5.84 20.41 -22.66
N VAL A 73 5.28 21.07 -21.65
CA VAL A 73 3.94 21.65 -21.69
C VAL A 73 4.08 23.16 -21.76
N ASP A 74 3.73 23.73 -22.90
CA ASP A 74 3.76 25.17 -23.13
C ASP A 74 2.34 25.75 -23.13
N TYR A 75 2.18 26.96 -22.59
CA TYR A 75 0.91 27.69 -22.59
C TYR A 75 0.46 28.16 -23.98
N LYS A 76 1.37 28.10 -24.96
CA LYS A 76 1.11 28.44 -26.37
C LYS A 76 0.34 27.32 -27.10
N ASN A 77 0.46 26.08 -26.63
CA ASN A 77 -0.10 24.92 -27.30
C ASN A 77 -1.56 24.71 -26.86
N VAL A 78 -2.47 25.51 -27.40
CA VAL A 78 -3.91 25.48 -27.04
C VAL A 78 -4.53 24.10 -27.31
N GLN A 79 -4.18 23.46 -28.42
CA GLN A 79 -4.69 22.12 -28.81
C GLN A 79 -4.35 21.01 -27.80
N LEU A 80 -3.22 21.11 -27.10
CA LEU A 80 -2.86 20.15 -26.06
C LEU A 80 -3.64 20.44 -24.78
N LEU A 81 -3.75 21.72 -24.43
CA LEU A 81 -4.35 22.13 -23.16
C LEU A 81 -5.87 21.99 -23.16
N SER A 82 -6.54 22.17 -24.31
CA SER A 82 -7.99 22.00 -24.46
C SER A 82 -8.46 20.57 -24.14
N GLN A 83 -7.60 19.56 -24.34
CA GLN A 83 -7.90 18.16 -24.00
C GLN A 83 -8.09 17.94 -22.49
N PHE A 84 -7.54 18.82 -21.66
CA PHE A 84 -7.63 18.72 -20.19
C PHE A 84 -8.75 19.57 -19.60
N ILE A 85 -9.62 20.12 -20.45
CA ILE A 85 -10.69 21.04 -20.09
C ILE A 85 -12.04 20.47 -20.56
N SER A 86 -13.08 20.68 -19.76
CA SER A 86 -14.45 20.38 -20.14
C SER A 86 -14.93 21.31 -21.26
N PRO A 87 -15.41 20.79 -22.40
CA PRO A 87 -15.85 21.61 -23.53
C PRO A 87 -17.10 22.46 -23.24
N PHE A 88 -17.85 22.14 -22.18
CA PHE A 88 -19.09 22.84 -21.83
C PHE A 88 -18.94 23.82 -20.66
N THR A 89 -17.96 23.58 -19.77
CA THR A 89 -17.84 24.29 -18.49
C THR A 89 -16.53 25.04 -18.35
N GLY A 90 -15.54 24.78 -19.19
CA GLY A 90 -14.18 25.31 -19.04
C GLY A 90 -13.46 24.81 -17.78
N CYS A 91 -14.02 23.85 -17.05
CA CYS A 91 -13.41 23.28 -15.85
C CYS A 91 -12.25 22.35 -16.23
N ILE A 92 -11.12 22.50 -15.52
CA ILE A 92 -9.94 21.65 -15.70
C ILE A 92 -10.20 20.29 -15.04
N TYR A 93 -10.02 19.20 -15.78
CA TYR A 93 -10.20 17.85 -15.24
C TYR A 93 -9.20 17.53 -14.12
N GLY A 94 -9.66 16.80 -13.12
CA GLY A 94 -8.84 16.33 -12.00
C GLY A 94 -7.90 15.18 -12.36
N ARG A 95 -6.95 14.87 -11.46
CA ARG A 95 -5.95 13.81 -11.70
C ARG A 95 -6.57 12.42 -11.94
N HIS A 96 -7.69 12.13 -11.28
CA HIS A 96 -8.36 10.83 -11.42
C HIS A 96 -8.95 10.60 -12.82
N ILE A 97 -9.15 11.68 -13.60
CA ILE A 97 -9.61 11.61 -15.00
C ILE A 97 -8.40 11.66 -15.94
N THR A 98 -7.52 12.65 -15.77
CA THR A 98 -6.40 12.86 -16.69
C THR A 98 -5.30 11.81 -16.60
N GLY A 99 -5.17 11.13 -15.45
CA GLY A 99 -4.11 10.14 -15.22
C GLY A 99 -2.70 10.72 -15.20
N LEU A 100 -2.56 12.04 -15.05
CA LEU A 100 -1.25 12.69 -15.07
C LEU A 100 -0.52 12.57 -13.73
N CYS A 101 0.81 12.54 -13.78
CA CYS A 101 1.61 12.70 -12.56
C CYS A 101 1.37 14.07 -11.94
N GLY A 102 1.57 14.19 -10.62
CA GLY A 102 1.31 15.43 -9.90
C GLY A 102 2.09 16.65 -10.37
N LYS A 103 3.33 16.42 -10.83
CA LYS A 103 4.18 17.46 -11.42
C LYS A 103 3.55 18.00 -12.70
N LYS A 104 3.17 17.10 -13.62
CA LYS A 104 2.56 17.45 -14.91
C LYS A 104 1.17 18.04 -14.77
N GLN A 105 0.33 17.56 -13.85
CA GLN A 105 -0.97 18.18 -13.58
C GLN A 105 -0.81 19.65 -13.16
N LYS A 106 0.14 19.95 -12.27
CA LYS A 106 0.43 21.34 -11.85
C LYS A 106 0.96 22.20 -13.01
N GLU A 107 1.83 21.65 -13.85
CA GLU A 107 2.33 22.33 -15.06
C GLU A 107 1.17 22.67 -16.02
N VAL A 108 0.31 21.71 -16.32
CA VAL A 108 -0.87 21.90 -17.18
C VAL A 108 -1.82 22.94 -16.60
N THR A 109 -2.17 22.86 -15.31
CA THR A 109 -3.04 23.87 -14.67
C THR A 109 -2.43 25.27 -14.72
N LYS A 110 -1.12 25.41 -14.53
CA LYS A 110 -0.42 26.71 -14.65
C LYS A 110 -0.44 27.21 -16.10
N ALA A 111 -0.21 26.33 -17.06
CA ALA A 111 -0.21 26.67 -18.48
C ALA A 111 -1.60 27.12 -18.95
N ILE A 112 -2.66 26.42 -18.57
CA ILE A 112 -4.06 26.78 -18.84
C ILE A 112 -4.38 28.16 -18.26
N LYS A 113 -4.13 28.37 -16.96
CA LYS A 113 -4.41 29.66 -16.31
C LYS A 113 -3.60 30.81 -16.93
N ARG A 114 -2.39 30.54 -17.40
CA ARG A 114 -1.57 31.52 -18.11
C ARG A 114 -2.14 31.82 -19.48
N ALA A 115 -2.53 30.81 -20.24
CA ALA A 115 -3.14 30.98 -21.57
C ALA A 115 -4.44 31.79 -21.50
N GLN A 116 -5.30 31.50 -20.52
CA GLN A 116 -6.54 32.24 -20.26
C GLN A 116 -6.28 33.72 -19.97
N LYS A 117 -5.29 34.03 -19.13
CA LYS A 117 -4.92 35.41 -18.81
C LYS A 117 -4.29 36.18 -19.97
N MET A 118 -3.56 35.49 -20.84
CA MET A 118 -2.86 36.10 -21.98
C MET A 118 -3.79 36.33 -23.18
N GLY A 119 -5.07 35.96 -23.11
CA GLY A 119 -6.02 36.18 -24.20
C GLY A 119 -5.87 35.22 -25.37
N ASN A 120 -5.35 34.00 -25.16
CA ASN A 120 -5.52 32.92 -26.14
C ASN A 120 -7.01 32.53 -26.10
N GLN A 121 -7.80 33.25 -26.92
CA GLN A 121 -9.23 33.50 -26.72
C GLN A 121 -10.18 32.35 -27.05
N GLU A 122 -9.69 31.21 -27.53
CA GLU A 122 -10.53 30.06 -27.85
C GLU A 122 -10.11 28.86 -27.01
N MET A 123 -10.37 28.99 -25.71
CA MET A 123 -10.41 27.86 -24.80
C MET A 123 -11.86 27.74 -24.32
N PRO A 124 -12.51 26.58 -24.52
CA PRO A 124 -13.89 26.38 -24.07
C PRO A 124 -14.02 26.41 -22.54
#